data_AF-A0A522B8C0-F1
#
_entry.id   AF-A0A522B8C0-F1
#
_cell.length_a   1.000
_cell.length_b   1.000
_cell.length_c   1.000
_cell.angle_alpha   90.00
_cell.angle_beta   90.00
_cell.angle_gamma   90.00
#
_symmetry.space_group_name_H-M   'P 1'
#
loop_
_entity.id
_entity.type
_entity.pdbx_description
1 polymer ?
#
loop_
_entity_poly.entity_id
_entity_poly.type
_entity_poly.pdbx_seq_one_letter_code
_entity_poly.pdbx_strand_id
1 'polypeptide(L)'
;MKYYLVALLLAVAVTFAITLATHKIITPATLMADLTESTPYGTIDRYPPSTTIDGKGYDFGSLTEKPVTITLSCADNPLGSGCLQIYYCADSVGNCDPQTSYTGPITISKKGVSYIKYYSKDKSNNSEPIQSRLVINILHSSIPVTTAKTDGYVFGSWGDRNVTVTLACTSQSSTCANIYWCTDNVGTCTPATNYQTAITISTEGINYLRYYSADQDQNQETVQTQTIIIHKITASSTPAPSQPPAAAATLPAGSLTSIPKDFSFTKALIFGATSIDVKYLQIVLNASGDTMVAKDGTGSAGKESTLFGARTQQAVIRFQEKYAKEILAPIGLGAGTGKVGPSTIAKLNTLLGK
;
A
#
# COMPACT_ATOMS: atom_id res chain seq x y z
N MET A 1 50.58 -58.03 31.09
CA MET A 1 50.23 -57.97 29.66
C MET A 1 50.92 -56.73 29.12
N LYS A 2 52.23 -56.81 28.85
CA LYS A 2 52.82 -57.40 27.63
C LYS A 2 52.33 -56.67 26.39
N TYR A 3 53.16 -55.77 25.85
CA TYR A 3 54.26 -56.08 24.91
C TYR A 3 53.65 -56.45 23.55
N TYR A 4 54.25 -55.96 22.46
CA TYR A 4 53.85 -56.13 21.05
C TYR A 4 52.81 -55.13 20.51
N LEU A 5 53.28 -53.94 20.13
CA LEU A 5 53.13 -53.42 18.74
C LEU A 5 53.86 -52.07 18.49
N VAL A 6 54.97 -51.79 19.20
CA VAL A 6 55.92 -50.71 18.82
C VAL A 6 57.15 -51.31 18.11
N ALA A 7 57.02 -52.52 17.57
CA ALA A 7 58.08 -53.25 16.88
C ALA A 7 57.53 -53.99 15.67
N LEU A 8 57.19 -53.25 14.62
CA LEU A 8 57.32 -53.73 13.25
C LEU A 8 57.28 -52.51 12.30
N LEU A 9 58.35 -52.35 11.52
CA LEU A 9 58.58 -51.32 10.49
C LEU A 9 58.99 -49.93 11.02
N LEU A 10 59.89 -49.81 12.01
CA LEU A 10 61.33 -49.66 11.75
C LEU A 10 61.96 -50.87 11.03
N ALA A 11 61.92 -50.83 9.70
CA ALA A 11 62.62 -51.64 8.70
C ALA A 11 61.82 -51.35 7.42
N VAL A 12 62.07 -50.28 6.67
CA VAL A 12 63.22 -50.16 5.75
C VAL A 12 63.65 -48.69 5.68
N ALA A 13 64.09 -48.14 6.81
CA ALA A 13 65.07 -47.07 6.78
C ALA A 13 66.42 -47.75 7.03
N VAL A 14 67.37 -47.51 6.13
CA VAL A 14 68.75 -48.05 6.13
C VAL A 14 68.90 -49.43 5.50
N THR A 15 68.82 -49.46 4.17
CA THR A 15 69.83 -50.17 3.37
C THR A 15 70.69 -49.12 2.68
N PHE A 16 71.95 -49.08 3.13
CA PHE A 16 73.14 -48.58 2.45
C PHE A 16 73.33 -47.06 2.27
N ALA A 17 74.07 -46.52 3.25
CA ALA A 17 75.07 -45.48 3.08
C ALA A 17 76.21 -45.91 2.11
N ILE A 18 77.07 -44.93 1.76
CA ILE A 18 78.30 -44.91 0.92
C ILE A 18 78.03 -44.01 -0.32
N THR A 19 78.55 -42.78 -0.52
CA THR A 19 79.73 -42.07 -0.01
C THR A 19 79.57 -40.54 -0.20
N LEU A 20 80.27 -39.75 0.63
CA LEU A 20 80.55 -38.30 0.61
C LEU A 20 80.84 -37.76 -0.83
N ALA A 21 80.61 -36.50 -1.23
CA ALA A 21 80.91 -35.18 -0.66
C ALA A 21 80.28 -34.16 -1.66
N THR A 22 79.70 -33.01 -1.33
CA THR A 22 80.31 -31.77 -0.82
C THR A 22 79.18 -30.74 -0.58
N HIS A 23 79.47 -29.72 0.22
CA HIS A 23 78.56 -28.68 0.68
C HIS A 23 77.82 -27.88 -0.41
N LYS A 24 76.52 -27.64 -0.19
CA LYS A 24 75.96 -26.26 -0.17
C LYS A 24 74.61 -26.24 0.55
N ILE A 25 74.59 -25.60 1.72
CA ILE A 25 73.36 -25.18 2.38
C ILE A 25 72.78 -24.05 1.54
N ILE A 26 71.63 -24.28 0.90
CA ILE A 26 70.88 -23.24 0.19
C ILE A 26 69.80 -22.75 1.16
N THR A 27 69.79 -21.45 1.43
CA THR A 27 68.81 -20.80 2.32
C THR A 27 67.42 -20.74 1.66
N PRO A 28 66.33 -20.49 2.40
CA PRO A 28 64.95 -20.54 1.88
C PRO A 28 64.61 -19.48 0.81
N ALA A 29 65.55 -18.62 0.41
CA ALA A 29 65.33 -17.52 -0.52
C ALA A 29 65.71 -17.85 -1.98
N THR A 30 66.09 -19.09 -2.30
CA THR A 30 66.49 -19.49 -3.68
C THR A 30 65.59 -20.55 -4.31
N LEU A 31 64.41 -20.83 -3.74
CA LEU A 31 63.39 -21.71 -4.36
C LEU A 31 62.37 -20.91 -5.19
N MET A 32 62.81 -19.86 -5.87
CA MET A 32 61.99 -19.03 -6.75
C MET A 32 62.73 -18.74 -8.06
N ALA A 33 63.35 -19.75 -8.69
CA ALA A 33 63.88 -19.65 -10.04
C ALA A 33 64.33 -21.01 -10.59
N ASP A 34 63.46 -22.02 -10.69
CA ASP A 34 63.72 -23.13 -11.63
C ASP A 34 62.47 -23.97 -11.95
N LEU A 35 61.53 -23.41 -12.72
CA LEU A 35 60.48 -24.19 -13.41
C LEU A 35 60.24 -23.67 -14.83
N THR A 36 61.28 -23.14 -15.49
CA THR A 36 61.27 -22.94 -16.94
C THR A 36 61.82 -24.18 -17.64
N GLU A 37 61.28 -25.36 -17.33
CA GLU A 37 61.35 -26.49 -18.26
C GLU A 37 60.06 -26.50 -19.09
N SER A 38 60.20 -26.07 -20.34
CA SER A 38 59.17 -26.22 -21.36
C SER A 38 59.11 -27.69 -21.78
N THR A 39 58.34 -28.48 -21.04
CA THR A 39 57.86 -29.76 -21.58
C THR A 39 56.92 -29.48 -22.76
N PRO A 40 56.92 -30.29 -23.84
CA PRO A 40 56.06 -30.11 -25.02
C PRO A 40 54.57 -30.43 -24.76
N TYR A 41 54.18 -30.63 -23.51
CA TYR A 41 52.79 -30.75 -23.08
C TYR A 41 52.33 -29.40 -22.53
N GLY A 42 51.35 -28.78 -23.19
CA GLY A 42 50.76 -27.51 -22.78
C GLY A 42 50.34 -27.53 -21.31
N THR A 43 50.36 -26.36 -20.68
CA THR A 43 49.92 -26.16 -19.29
C THR A 43 48.54 -26.77 -19.10
N ILE A 44 48.46 -27.86 -18.32
CA ILE A 44 47.17 -28.48 -17.97
C ILE A 44 46.50 -27.56 -16.96
N ASP A 45 45.42 -26.91 -17.39
CA ASP A 45 44.57 -26.10 -16.52
C ASP A 45 43.78 -27.00 -15.56
N ARG A 46 43.88 -26.69 -14.27
CA ARG A 46 43.17 -27.38 -13.18
C ARG A 46 42.33 -26.43 -12.32
N TYR A 47 42.29 -25.16 -12.68
CA TYR A 47 41.66 -24.13 -11.86
C TYR A 47 40.30 -23.82 -12.48
N PRO A 48 39.20 -24.06 -11.76
CA PRO A 48 37.89 -23.73 -12.30
C PRO A 48 37.75 -22.21 -12.45
N PRO A 49 36.93 -21.77 -13.41
CA PRO A 49 36.57 -20.37 -13.55
C PRO A 49 35.70 -19.90 -12.38
N SER A 50 35.34 -18.62 -12.38
CA SER A 50 34.44 -18.02 -11.38
C SER A 50 33.34 -17.19 -12.05
N THR A 51 32.10 -17.35 -11.58
CA THR A 51 30.97 -16.54 -12.06
C THR A 51 30.59 -15.44 -11.09
N THR A 52 30.55 -14.21 -11.58
CA THR A 52 29.97 -13.04 -10.91
C THR A 52 28.54 -12.81 -11.39
N ILE A 53 27.65 -12.47 -10.47
CA ILE A 53 26.24 -12.13 -10.74
C ILE A 53 25.99 -10.65 -10.42
N ASP A 54 25.29 -9.95 -11.31
CA ASP A 54 24.87 -8.55 -11.15
C ASP A 54 23.36 -8.44 -11.38
N GLY A 55 22.64 -7.89 -10.40
CA GLY A 55 21.20 -7.66 -10.43
C GLY A 55 20.79 -6.29 -10.98
N LYS A 56 21.71 -5.52 -11.57
CA LYS A 56 21.47 -4.17 -12.14
C LYS A 56 20.79 -3.21 -11.17
N GLY A 57 21.32 -3.14 -9.94
CA GLY A 57 20.80 -2.30 -8.87
C GLY A 57 19.79 -2.99 -7.95
N TYR A 58 19.54 -4.28 -8.15
CA TYR A 58 18.81 -5.12 -7.20
C TYR A 58 19.77 -5.78 -6.20
N ASP A 59 19.48 -5.62 -4.92
CA ASP A 59 20.16 -6.33 -3.83
C ASP A 59 19.50 -7.70 -3.62
N PHE A 60 20.22 -8.78 -3.93
CA PHE A 60 19.68 -10.14 -3.83
C PHE A 60 19.16 -10.47 -2.43
N GLY A 61 17.91 -10.97 -2.36
CA GLY A 61 17.18 -11.24 -1.13
C GLY A 61 16.32 -10.08 -0.62
N SER A 62 16.43 -8.88 -1.19
CA SER A 62 15.53 -7.77 -0.89
C SER A 62 14.17 -7.90 -1.61
N LEU A 63 13.14 -7.20 -1.13
CA LEU A 63 11.85 -7.11 -1.83
C LEU A 63 11.96 -6.13 -2.99
N THR A 64 11.40 -6.47 -4.16
CA THR A 64 11.30 -5.56 -5.31
C THR A 64 9.91 -5.55 -5.93
N GLU A 65 9.49 -4.38 -6.38
CA GLU A 65 8.27 -4.15 -7.16
C GLU A 65 8.56 -3.94 -8.66
N LYS A 66 9.80 -4.19 -9.11
CA LYS A 66 10.24 -4.09 -10.52
C LYS A 66 10.85 -5.41 -11.01
N PRO A 67 10.72 -5.76 -12.32
CA PRO A 67 11.37 -6.95 -12.85
C PRO A 67 12.89 -6.85 -12.63
N VAL A 68 13.51 -7.95 -12.22
CA VAL A 68 14.95 -7.98 -11.98
C VAL A 68 15.65 -8.51 -13.22
N THR A 69 16.56 -7.70 -13.77
CA THR A 69 17.44 -8.10 -14.87
C THR A 69 18.78 -8.55 -14.29
N ILE A 70 19.14 -9.80 -14.53
CA ILE A 70 20.34 -10.45 -14.01
C ILE A 70 21.32 -10.65 -15.15
N THR A 71 22.56 -10.23 -14.92
CA THR A 71 23.68 -10.53 -15.81
C THR A 71 24.71 -11.39 -15.10
N LEU A 72 25.17 -12.43 -15.79
CA LEU A 72 26.23 -13.32 -15.34
C LEU A 72 27.51 -13.05 -16.15
N SER A 73 28.65 -13.02 -15.47
CA SER A 73 29.97 -12.79 -16.08
C SER A 73 30.94 -13.83 -15.55
N CYS A 74 31.70 -14.46 -16.44
CA CYS A 74 32.72 -15.44 -16.09
C CYS A 74 34.10 -14.80 -16.17
N ALA A 75 34.94 -15.10 -15.18
CA ALA A 75 36.36 -14.77 -15.17
C ALA A 75 37.16 -16.02 -14.82
N ASP A 76 38.29 -16.19 -15.49
CA ASP A 76 39.24 -17.26 -15.21
C ASP A 76 40.57 -16.66 -14.76
N ASN A 77 41.32 -17.45 -14.01
CA ASN A 77 42.63 -17.09 -13.52
C ASN A 77 43.65 -16.93 -14.67
N PRO A 78 44.73 -16.15 -14.49
CA PRO A 78 45.70 -15.90 -15.56
C PRO A 78 46.41 -17.14 -16.11
N LEU A 79 46.43 -18.24 -15.36
CA LEU A 79 47.00 -19.53 -15.76
C LEU A 79 45.93 -20.52 -16.26
N GLY A 80 44.67 -20.11 -16.31
CA GLY A 80 43.53 -20.90 -16.74
C GLY A 80 43.32 -20.89 -18.26
N SER A 81 42.48 -21.81 -18.73
CA SER A 81 42.16 -22.02 -20.15
C SER A 81 41.13 -21.01 -20.70
N GLY A 82 40.55 -20.21 -19.81
CA GLY A 82 39.53 -19.22 -20.09
C GLY A 82 38.13 -19.80 -20.05
N CYS A 83 37.15 -18.93 -19.79
CA CYS A 83 35.75 -19.29 -19.74
C CYS A 83 35.24 -19.90 -21.06
N LEU A 84 34.52 -21.02 -20.95
CA LEU A 84 33.83 -21.67 -22.07
C LEU A 84 32.34 -21.35 -22.08
N GLN A 85 31.64 -21.59 -20.97
CA GLN A 85 30.18 -21.45 -20.88
C GLN A 85 29.73 -21.25 -19.43
N ILE A 86 28.66 -20.46 -19.24
CA ILE A 86 27.93 -20.37 -17.98
C ILE A 86 26.63 -21.15 -18.13
N TYR A 87 26.30 -21.97 -17.14
CA TYR A 87 25.03 -22.68 -17.04
C TYR A 87 24.21 -22.11 -15.89
N TYR A 88 22.90 -21.96 -16.11
CA TYR A 88 21.97 -21.48 -15.09
C TYR A 88 20.64 -22.23 -15.09
N CYS A 89 19.89 -22.09 -14.00
CA CYS A 89 18.48 -22.42 -13.91
C CYS A 89 17.77 -21.47 -12.94
N ALA A 90 16.45 -21.39 -13.06
CA ALA A 90 15.60 -20.59 -12.20
C ALA A 90 14.32 -21.37 -11.84
N ASP A 91 13.97 -21.44 -10.56
CA ASP A 91 12.71 -22.02 -10.09
C ASP A 91 12.20 -21.32 -8.81
N SER A 92 11.03 -21.72 -8.31
CA SER A 92 10.42 -21.14 -7.11
C SER A 92 10.79 -21.84 -5.81
N VAL A 93 11.45 -23.00 -5.88
CA VAL A 93 11.72 -23.88 -4.72
C VAL A 93 13.21 -24.10 -4.44
N GLY A 94 14.10 -23.67 -5.34
CA GLY A 94 15.53 -23.78 -5.17
C GLY A 94 16.09 -25.18 -5.44
N ASN A 95 15.42 -26.00 -6.25
CA ASN A 95 15.82 -27.39 -6.51
C ASN A 95 16.22 -27.66 -7.96
N CYS A 96 16.11 -26.66 -8.84
CA CYS A 96 16.56 -26.80 -10.22
C CYS A 96 18.06 -27.13 -10.31
N ASP A 97 18.42 -27.82 -11.39
CA ASP A 97 19.80 -28.11 -11.79
C ASP A 97 20.21 -27.21 -12.98
N PRO A 98 21.31 -26.44 -12.91
CA PRO A 98 21.73 -25.55 -13.98
C PRO A 98 22.16 -26.29 -15.26
N GLN A 99 21.24 -26.38 -16.22
CA GLN A 99 21.48 -27.01 -17.53
C GLN A 99 21.32 -26.04 -18.71
N THR A 100 20.87 -24.80 -18.45
CA THR A 100 20.61 -23.81 -19.50
C THR A 100 21.86 -22.98 -19.78
N SER A 101 22.35 -22.96 -21.01
CA SER A 101 23.46 -22.09 -21.41
C SER A 101 23.06 -20.61 -21.35
N TYR A 102 23.87 -19.79 -20.72
CA TYR A 102 23.66 -18.35 -20.60
C TYR A 102 24.08 -17.64 -21.90
N THR A 103 23.12 -17.04 -22.60
CA THR A 103 23.34 -16.33 -23.87
C THR A 103 23.07 -14.82 -23.79
N GLY A 104 22.54 -14.35 -22.66
CA GLY A 104 22.19 -12.95 -22.46
C GLY A 104 21.45 -12.73 -21.14
N PRO A 105 21.10 -11.47 -20.81
CA PRO A 105 20.48 -11.12 -19.53
C PRO A 105 19.21 -11.94 -19.24
N ILE A 106 19.07 -12.38 -17.98
CA ILE A 106 17.92 -13.15 -17.49
C ILE A 106 16.96 -12.17 -16.80
N THR A 107 15.68 -12.20 -17.15
CA THR A 107 14.66 -11.35 -16.51
C THR A 107 13.74 -12.19 -15.62
N ILE A 108 13.71 -11.87 -14.33
CA ILE A 108 12.77 -12.45 -13.36
C ILE A 108 11.64 -11.45 -13.12
N SER A 109 10.46 -11.78 -13.64
CA SER A 109 9.25 -10.94 -13.55
C SER A 109 8.10 -11.60 -12.79
N LYS A 110 8.18 -12.90 -12.51
CA LYS A 110 7.12 -13.63 -11.79
C LYS A 110 7.07 -13.19 -10.33
N LYS A 111 5.84 -13.04 -9.79
CA LYS A 111 5.60 -12.78 -8.37
C LYS A 111 6.05 -13.95 -7.50
N GLY A 112 6.53 -13.62 -6.31
CA GLY A 112 6.96 -14.57 -5.31
C GLY A 112 8.48 -14.73 -5.27
N VAL A 113 8.89 -15.85 -4.68
CA VAL A 113 10.30 -16.20 -4.52
C VAL A 113 10.80 -16.92 -5.77
N SER A 114 11.97 -16.52 -6.26
CA SER A 114 12.71 -17.22 -7.31
C SER A 114 14.15 -17.46 -6.85
N TYR A 115 14.64 -18.67 -7.07
CA TYR A 115 16.02 -19.07 -6.84
C TYR A 115 16.73 -19.14 -8.17
N ILE A 116 17.84 -18.43 -8.30
CA ILE A 116 18.71 -18.50 -9.47
C ILE A 116 19.94 -19.29 -9.06
N LYS A 117 20.19 -20.41 -9.74
CA LYS A 117 21.40 -21.20 -9.58
C LYS A 117 22.25 -21.14 -10.83
N TYR A 118 23.56 -21.09 -10.66
CA TYR A 118 24.49 -20.95 -11.78
C TYR A 118 25.88 -21.48 -11.45
N TYR A 119 26.62 -21.86 -12.49
CA TYR A 119 28.05 -22.17 -12.45
C TYR A 119 28.65 -22.02 -13.86
N SER A 120 29.97 -21.93 -13.96
CA SER A 120 30.69 -21.86 -15.22
C SER A 120 31.69 -23.00 -15.40
N LYS A 121 32.00 -23.26 -16.68
CA LYS A 121 33.06 -24.18 -17.12
C LYS A 121 34.09 -23.44 -17.94
N ASP A 122 35.35 -23.85 -17.84
CA ASP A 122 36.44 -23.40 -18.69
C ASP A 122 36.61 -24.31 -19.93
N LYS A 123 37.59 -24.02 -20.79
CA LYS A 123 37.87 -24.79 -22.01
C LYS A 123 38.55 -26.14 -21.73
N SER A 124 39.13 -26.30 -20.54
CA SER A 124 39.67 -27.56 -20.01
C SER A 124 38.63 -28.37 -19.25
N ASN A 125 37.37 -27.91 -19.23
CA ASN A 125 36.20 -28.53 -18.60
C ASN A 125 36.27 -28.60 -17.06
N ASN A 126 37.11 -27.78 -16.41
CA ASN A 126 36.99 -27.59 -14.97
C ASN A 126 35.73 -26.75 -14.68
N SER A 127 35.06 -27.05 -13.57
CA SER A 127 33.76 -26.47 -13.20
C SER A 127 33.82 -25.89 -11.79
N GLU A 128 33.24 -24.72 -11.59
CA GLU A 128 33.08 -24.16 -10.25
C GLU A 128 31.90 -24.82 -9.49
N PRO A 129 31.85 -24.70 -8.15
CA PRO A 129 30.68 -25.13 -7.38
C PRO A 129 29.44 -24.31 -7.73
N ILE A 130 28.28 -24.98 -7.79
CA ILE A 130 26.99 -24.33 -8.05
C ILE A 130 26.72 -23.25 -7.00
N GLN A 131 26.49 -22.03 -7.47
CA GLN A 131 26.07 -20.90 -6.68
C GLN A 131 24.54 -20.77 -6.68
N SER A 132 23.99 -20.11 -5.66
CA SER A 132 22.56 -19.79 -5.59
C SER A 132 22.31 -18.37 -5.06
N ARG A 133 21.32 -17.68 -5.62
CA ARG A 133 20.84 -16.37 -5.18
C ARG A 133 19.32 -16.32 -5.15
N LEU A 134 18.80 -15.50 -4.24
CA LEU A 134 17.37 -15.30 -4.00
C LEU A 134 16.89 -14.01 -4.66
N VAL A 135 15.77 -14.08 -5.38
CA VAL A 135 15.01 -12.94 -5.88
C VAL A 135 13.62 -12.99 -5.28
N ILE A 136 13.20 -11.92 -4.58
CA ILE A 136 11.86 -11.83 -3.99
C ILE A 136 11.10 -10.72 -4.69
N ASN A 137 10.24 -11.12 -5.62
CA ASN A 137 9.48 -10.19 -6.42
C ASN A 137 8.06 -10.05 -5.84
N ILE A 138 7.75 -8.87 -5.30
CA ILE A 138 6.42 -8.51 -4.83
C ILE A 138 5.61 -7.77 -5.90
N LEU A 139 6.19 -7.63 -7.09
CA LEU A 139 5.63 -6.88 -8.20
C LEU A 139 4.25 -7.38 -8.60
N HIS A 140 3.39 -6.37 -8.69
CA HIS A 140 2.00 -6.36 -9.06
C HIS A 140 1.83 -5.54 -10.36
N SER A 141 2.60 -5.83 -11.42
CA SER A 141 2.50 -5.12 -12.72
C SER A 141 1.14 -5.25 -13.41
N SER A 142 0.22 -6.03 -12.85
CA SER A 142 -1.13 -6.22 -13.36
C SER A 142 -2.22 -5.72 -12.40
N ILE A 143 -1.90 -5.04 -11.28
CA ILE A 143 -2.95 -4.45 -10.43
C ILE A 143 -3.76 -3.47 -11.29
N PRO A 144 -5.07 -3.73 -11.48
CA PRO A 144 -5.92 -2.81 -12.19
C PRO A 144 -6.17 -1.54 -11.37
N VAL A 145 -6.40 -0.42 -12.03
CA VAL A 145 -6.73 0.86 -11.38
C VAL A 145 -8.13 1.27 -11.78
N THR A 146 -8.98 1.55 -10.79
CA THR A 146 -10.35 2.04 -11.05
C THR A 146 -10.42 3.57 -10.93
N THR A 147 -10.91 4.22 -11.99
CA THR A 147 -11.30 5.62 -11.99
C THR A 147 -12.82 5.74 -11.83
N ALA A 148 -13.27 6.48 -10.83
CA ALA A 148 -14.67 6.87 -10.68
C ALA A 148 -14.92 8.22 -11.37
N LYS A 149 -16.02 8.32 -12.12
CA LYS A 149 -16.47 9.55 -12.79
C LYS A 149 -17.95 9.76 -12.56
N THR A 150 -18.36 11.01 -12.66
CA THR A 150 -19.75 11.45 -12.52
C THR A 150 -20.05 12.45 -13.62
N ASP A 151 -21.32 12.55 -14.00
CA ASP A 151 -21.78 13.57 -14.94
C ASP A 151 -22.18 14.84 -14.17
N GLY A 152 -21.37 15.89 -14.25
CA GLY A 152 -21.65 17.20 -13.66
C GLY A 152 -21.53 17.31 -12.12
N TYR A 153 -21.44 16.19 -11.40
CA TYR A 153 -21.18 16.19 -9.95
C TYR A 153 -19.66 16.14 -9.66
N VAL A 154 -19.22 16.80 -8.60
CA VAL A 154 -17.84 16.74 -8.10
C VAL A 154 -17.84 16.02 -6.76
N PHE A 155 -17.07 14.94 -6.62
CA PHE A 155 -16.99 14.17 -5.37
C PHE A 155 -16.69 15.06 -4.16
N GLY A 156 -17.42 14.83 -3.06
CA GLY A 156 -17.37 15.62 -1.84
C GLY A 156 -18.12 16.95 -1.89
N SER A 157 -18.63 17.37 -3.05
CA SER A 157 -19.45 18.57 -3.18
C SER A 157 -20.92 18.31 -2.88
N TRP A 158 -21.72 19.37 -2.77
CA TRP A 158 -23.16 19.26 -2.58
C TRP A 158 -23.88 19.01 -3.91
N GLY A 159 -24.74 18.00 -3.94
CA GLY A 159 -25.62 17.70 -5.06
C GLY A 159 -27.09 17.88 -4.68
N ASP A 160 -27.87 18.49 -5.56
CA ASP A 160 -29.32 18.73 -5.41
C ASP A 160 -30.19 17.63 -6.05
N ARG A 161 -29.56 16.64 -6.68
CA ARG A 161 -30.18 15.58 -7.47
C ARG A 161 -29.50 14.24 -7.24
N ASN A 162 -30.08 13.17 -7.79
CA ASN A 162 -29.43 11.87 -7.82
C ASN A 162 -28.08 11.96 -8.54
N VAL A 163 -27.05 11.34 -7.98
CA VAL A 163 -25.72 11.28 -8.59
C VAL A 163 -25.54 9.93 -9.25
N THR A 164 -25.17 9.93 -10.53
CA THR A 164 -24.83 8.73 -11.27
C THR A 164 -23.32 8.63 -11.41
N VAL A 165 -22.74 7.55 -10.90
CA VAL A 165 -21.30 7.26 -10.93
C VAL A 165 -21.02 6.18 -11.96
N THR A 166 -20.05 6.42 -12.83
CA THR A 166 -19.47 5.42 -13.72
C THR A 166 -18.08 5.04 -13.22
N LEU A 167 -17.80 3.74 -13.16
CA LEU A 167 -16.48 3.21 -12.83
C LEU A 167 -15.84 2.71 -14.12
N ALA A 168 -14.58 3.10 -14.34
CA ALA A 168 -13.77 2.69 -15.47
C ALA A 168 -12.46 2.12 -14.97
N CYS A 169 -12.07 0.98 -15.50
CA CYS A 169 -10.83 0.33 -15.11
C CYS A 169 -9.76 0.47 -16.19
N THR A 170 -8.54 0.80 -15.77
CA THR A 170 -7.36 0.84 -16.62
C THR A 170 -6.29 -0.05 -16.04
N SER A 171 -5.76 -0.97 -16.85
CA SER A 171 -4.58 -1.79 -16.51
C SER A 171 -3.55 -1.64 -17.62
N GLN A 172 -2.26 -1.61 -17.30
CA GLN A 172 -1.18 -1.51 -18.29
C GLN A 172 -1.15 -2.69 -19.30
N SER A 173 -1.83 -3.81 -19.04
CA SER A 173 -1.78 -5.04 -19.86
C SER A 173 -3.13 -5.64 -20.29
N SER A 174 -4.24 -4.87 -20.28
CA SER A 174 -5.59 -5.25 -20.78
C SER A 174 -6.47 -6.23 -19.97
N THR A 175 -6.10 -6.63 -18.75
CA THR A 175 -6.76 -7.72 -17.99
C THR A 175 -7.68 -7.28 -16.84
N CYS A 176 -8.31 -6.10 -16.90
CA CYS A 176 -9.24 -5.73 -15.82
C CYS A 176 -10.45 -6.69 -15.78
N ALA A 177 -10.49 -7.58 -14.81
CA ALA A 177 -11.45 -8.68 -14.80
C ALA A 177 -12.77 -8.27 -14.18
N ASN A 178 -12.73 -7.61 -13.01
CA ASN A 178 -13.93 -7.23 -12.27
C ASN A 178 -13.69 -5.96 -11.43
N ILE A 179 -14.67 -5.07 -11.41
CA ILE A 179 -14.76 -4.00 -10.41
C ILE A 179 -15.82 -4.42 -9.38
N TYR A 180 -15.47 -4.38 -8.11
CA TYR A 180 -16.38 -4.58 -6.99
C TYR A 180 -16.68 -3.26 -6.31
N TRP A 181 -17.93 -3.05 -5.91
CA TRP A 181 -18.35 -1.82 -5.25
C TRP A 181 -19.36 -2.08 -4.13
N CYS A 182 -19.53 -1.09 -3.26
CA CYS A 182 -20.63 -0.99 -2.31
C CYS A 182 -20.90 0.48 -1.97
N THR A 183 -22.09 0.74 -1.42
CA THR A 183 -22.44 2.04 -0.85
C THR A 183 -23.02 1.91 0.55
N ASP A 184 -22.69 2.86 1.42
CA ASP A 184 -23.31 3.04 2.74
C ASP A 184 -23.28 4.51 3.17
N ASN A 185 -23.76 4.79 4.39
CA ASN A 185 -23.76 6.14 4.97
C ASN A 185 -22.70 6.35 6.07
N VAL A 186 -21.78 5.40 6.25
CA VAL A 186 -20.78 5.40 7.33
C VAL A 186 -19.35 5.10 6.87
N GLY A 187 -19.13 4.68 5.62
CA GLY A 187 -17.82 4.44 5.02
C GLY A 187 -17.20 3.09 5.34
N THR A 188 -18.00 2.10 5.75
CA THR A 188 -17.51 0.82 6.29
C THR A 188 -17.88 -0.41 5.45
N CYS A 189 -18.77 -0.28 4.47
CA CYS A 189 -19.20 -1.38 3.63
C CYS A 189 -18.01 -2.05 2.92
N THR A 190 -18.02 -3.39 2.83
CA THR A 190 -17.01 -4.12 2.07
C THR A 190 -17.50 -4.29 0.63
N PRO A 191 -16.74 -3.84 -0.40
CA PRO A 191 -17.14 -4.02 -1.79
C PRO A 191 -17.28 -5.51 -2.14
N ALA A 192 -18.49 -5.93 -2.51
CA ALA A 192 -18.79 -7.32 -2.87
C ALA A 192 -19.68 -7.43 -4.12
N THR A 193 -20.24 -6.32 -4.59
CA THR A 193 -21.13 -6.27 -5.76
C THR A 193 -20.31 -6.04 -7.01
N ASN A 194 -20.45 -6.90 -8.02
CA ASN A 194 -19.80 -6.70 -9.31
C ASN A 194 -20.44 -5.53 -10.09
N TYR A 195 -19.62 -4.63 -10.62
CA TYR A 195 -20.07 -3.47 -11.38
C TYR A 195 -20.40 -3.86 -12.83
N GLN A 196 -21.67 -3.73 -13.22
CA GLN A 196 -22.14 -4.00 -14.59
C GLN A 196 -22.67 -2.74 -15.28
N THR A 197 -23.31 -1.86 -14.53
CA THR A 197 -23.93 -0.63 -15.03
C THR A 197 -23.65 0.52 -14.08
N ALA A 198 -23.83 1.76 -14.55
CA ALA A 198 -23.68 2.96 -13.75
C ALA A 198 -24.45 2.88 -12.42
N ILE A 199 -23.84 3.39 -11.36
CA ILE A 199 -24.36 3.36 -9.99
C ILE A 199 -25.13 4.66 -9.73
N THR A 200 -26.43 4.57 -9.44
CA THR A 200 -27.23 5.74 -9.04
C THR A 200 -27.35 5.81 -7.54
N ILE A 201 -26.78 6.87 -6.95
CA ILE A 201 -26.93 7.20 -5.54
C ILE A 201 -28.04 8.25 -5.44
N SER A 202 -29.10 7.91 -4.68
CA SER A 202 -30.31 8.75 -4.54
C SER A 202 -30.68 9.05 -3.09
N THR A 203 -30.01 8.39 -2.14
CA THR A 203 -30.22 8.58 -0.71
C THR A 203 -29.71 9.95 -0.28
N GLU A 204 -30.56 10.71 0.43
CA GLU A 204 -30.15 12.00 0.99
C GLU A 204 -29.12 11.85 2.11
N GLY A 205 -28.30 12.88 2.28
CA GLY A 205 -27.18 12.93 3.20
C GLY A 205 -25.86 12.49 2.57
N ILE A 206 -24.94 12.06 3.43
CA ILE A 206 -23.60 11.63 3.03
C ILE A 206 -23.66 10.14 2.70
N ASN A 207 -23.18 9.80 1.52
CA ASN A 207 -23.04 8.45 1.00
C ASN A 207 -21.58 8.21 0.67
N TYR A 208 -21.06 7.04 1.04
CA TYR A 208 -19.73 6.60 0.67
C TYR A 208 -19.86 5.54 -0.41
N LEU A 209 -19.17 5.76 -1.53
CA LEU A 209 -18.98 4.75 -2.56
C LEU A 209 -17.60 4.16 -2.37
N ARG A 210 -17.52 2.87 -2.05
CA ARG A 210 -16.25 2.15 -1.93
C ARG A 210 -16.12 1.16 -3.07
N TYR A 211 -14.94 1.07 -3.67
CA TYR A 211 -14.70 0.17 -4.78
C TYR A 211 -13.25 -0.27 -4.90
N TYR A 212 -13.03 -1.40 -5.56
CA TYR A 212 -11.73 -1.85 -6.01
C TYR A 212 -11.91 -2.71 -7.27
N SER A 213 -10.85 -2.86 -8.04
CA SER A 213 -10.75 -3.79 -9.15
C SER A 213 -9.76 -4.91 -8.85
N ALA A 214 -10.01 -6.06 -9.47
CA ALA A 214 -9.11 -7.20 -9.47
C ALA A 214 -8.96 -7.75 -10.90
N ASP A 215 -7.77 -8.27 -11.22
CA ASP A 215 -7.51 -8.99 -12.47
C ASP A 215 -7.86 -10.49 -12.33
N GLN A 216 -7.69 -11.26 -13.42
CA GLN A 216 -7.98 -12.71 -13.43
C GLN A 216 -7.02 -13.52 -12.55
N ASP A 217 -5.87 -12.93 -12.20
CA ASP A 217 -4.83 -13.51 -11.35
C ASP A 217 -4.98 -13.10 -9.86
N GLN A 218 -6.13 -12.49 -9.50
CA GLN A 218 -6.48 -11.98 -8.17
C GLN A 218 -5.54 -10.88 -7.63
N ASN A 219 -4.87 -10.15 -8.51
CA ASN A 219 -4.17 -8.94 -8.11
C ASN A 219 -5.21 -7.83 -7.92
N GLN A 220 -5.31 -7.33 -6.68
CA GLN A 220 -6.35 -6.41 -6.25
C GLN A 220 -5.76 -5.04 -5.90
N GLU A 221 -6.40 -3.96 -6.34
CA GLU A 221 -6.07 -2.62 -5.83
C GLU A 221 -6.58 -2.41 -4.40
N THR A 222 -5.97 -1.46 -3.71
CA THR A 222 -6.48 -0.99 -2.43
C THR A 222 -7.87 -0.38 -2.62
N VAL A 223 -8.78 -0.67 -1.67
CA VAL A 223 -10.15 -0.12 -1.69
C VAL A 223 -10.12 1.40 -1.72
N GLN A 224 -10.65 1.96 -2.81
CA GLN A 224 -10.87 3.38 -2.99
C GLN A 224 -12.19 3.79 -2.35
N THR A 225 -12.29 5.05 -1.94
CA THR A 225 -13.51 5.61 -1.35
C THR A 225 -13.80 7.00 -1.92
N GLN A 226 -15.02 7.18 -2.39
CA GLN A 226 -15.55 8.48 -2.81
C GLN A 226 -16.71 8.90 -1.92
N THR A 227 -16.81 10.21 -1.68
CA THR A 227 -17.89 10.79 -0.87
C THR A 227 -18.89 11.48 -1.79
N ILE A 228 -20.17 11.17 -1.61
CA ILE A 228 -21.29 11.74 -2.36
C ILE A 228 -22.27 12.36 -1.36
N ILE A 229 -22.54 13.65 -1.49
CA ILE A 229 -23.44 14.41 -0.59
C ILE A 229 -24.66 14.85 -1.39
N ILE A 230 -25.83 14.33 -1.03
CA ILE A 230 -27.10 14.65 -1.69
C ILE A 230 -28.01 15.37 -0.72
N HIS A 231 -28.52 16.52 -1.13
CA HIS A 231 -29.59 17.22 -0.44
C HIS A 231 -30.61 17.69 -1.49
N LYS A 232 -31.71 16.96 -1.64
CA LYS A 232 -32.70 17.28 -2.67
C LYS A 232 -33.53 18.44 -2.16
N ILE A 233 -33.36 19.58 -2.79
CA ILE A 233 -34.27 20.70 -2.58
C ILE A 233 -35.57 20.31 -3.29
N THR A 234 -36.52 19.73 -2.56
CA THR A 234 -37.88 19.58 -3.06
C THR A 234 -38.40 20.97 -3.40
N ALA A 235 -38.97 21.14 -4.59
CA ALA A 235 -39.69 22.36 -4.96
C ALA A 235 -40.95 22.50 -4.07
N SER A 236 -40.75 22.99 -2.85
CA SER A 236 -41.73 23.48 -1.89
C SER A 236 -40.90 24.01 -0.72
N SER A 237 -40.57 25.30 -0.66
CA SER A 237 -41.55 26.36 -0.47
C SER A 237 -41.25 27.59 -1.31
N THR A 238 -42.18 27.96 -2.18
CA THR A 238 -42.47 29.37 -2.40
C THR A 238 -42.64 30.00 -1.01
N PRO A 239 -41.96 31.10 -0.65
CA PRO A 239 -42.22 31.74 0.63
C PRO A 239 -43.70 32.09 0.66
N ALA A 240 -44.45 31.46 1.59
CA ALA A 240 -45.79 31.91 1.89
C ALA A 240 -45.69 33.42 2.20
N PRO A 241 -46.59 34.25 1.64
CA PRO A 241 -46.48 35.69 1.76
C PRO A 241 -46.43 36.07 3.23
N SER A 242 -45.29 36.67 3.62
CA SER A 242 -45.04 37.45 4.83
C SER A 242 -46.09 37.29 5.94
N GLN A 243 -45.95 36.23 6.74
CA GLN A 243 -46.48 36.29 8.09
C GLN A 243 -45.55 37.22 8.89
N PRO A 244 -46.08 38.22 9.64
CA PRO A 244 -45.31 39.11 10.49
C PRO A 244 -44.38 38.31 11.41
N PRO A 245 -43.24 38.87 11.85
CA PRO A 245 -42.23 38.14 12.61
C PRO A 245 -42.89 37.46 13.81
N ALA A 246 -42.93 36.12 13.77
CA ALA A 246 -43.34 35.33 14.91
C ALA A 246 -42.41 35.72 16.05
N ALA A 247 -43.00 36.27 17.10
CA ALA A 247 -42.34 36.57 18.36
C ALA A 247 -41.42 35.40 18.74
N ALA A 248 -40.16 35.72 19.04
CA ALA A 248 -39.11 34.85 19.58
C ALA A 248 -39.51 33.38 19.66
N ALA A 249 -39.27 32.62 18.58
CA ALA A 249 -39.44 31.17 18.58
C ALA A 249 -38.47 30.56 19.60
N THR A 250 -38.97 30.42 20.82
CA THR A 250 -38.30 29.74 21.92
C THR A 250 -38.43 28.25 21.68
N LEU A 251 -37.33 27.52 21.86
CA LEU A 251 -37.36 26.07 21.82
C LEU A 251 -38.32 25.55 22.91
N PRO A 252 -39.10 24.49 22.66
CA PRO A 252 -40.04 23.96 23.65
C PRO A 252 -39.28 23.65 24.96
N ALA A 253 -39.75 24.22 26.06
CA ALA A 253 -39.04 24.35 27.34
C ALA A 253 -38.61 23.02 28.01
N GLY A 254 -39.01 21.87 27.47
CA GLY A 254 -38.61 20.54 27.96
C GLY A 254 -37.41 19.89 27.26
N SER A 255 -36.98 20.38 26.08
CA SER A 255 -35.99 19.67 25.25
C SER A 255 -34.51 20.00 25.52
N LEU A 256 -34.21 20.97 26.40
CA LEU A 256 -32.84 21.48 26.62
C LEU A 256 -32.27 21.20 28.02
N THR A 257 -32.97 20.41 28.84
CA THR A 257 -32.65 20.17 30.26
C THR A 257 -31.26 19.54 30.50
N SER A 258 -30.66 18.95 29.47
CA SER A 258 -29.33 18.33 29.52
C SER A 258 -28.17 19.30 29.24
N ILE A 259 -28.45 20.58 28.95
CA ILE A 259 -27.43 21.62 28.73
C ILE A 259 -27.28 22.45 30.02
N PRO A 260 -26.06 22.62 30.58
CA PRO A 260 -25.84 23.43 31.77
C PRO A 260 -26.36 24.86 31.58
N LYS A 261 -27.02 25.40 32.61
CA LYS A 261 -27.63 26.74 32.55
C LYS A 261 -26.64 27.82 32.17
N ASP A 262 -25.37 27.74 32.57
CA ASP A 262 -24.36 28.79 32.28
C ASP A 262 -23.54 28.52 31.01
N PHE A 263 -23.89 27.49 30.23
CA PHE A 263 -23.20 27.17 28.99
C PHE A 263 -23.54 28.15 27.86
N SER A 264 -22.51 28.53 27.09
CA SER A 264 -22.63 29.26 25.83
C SER A 264 -21.64 28.67 24.81
N PHE A 265 -22.07 28.59 23.56
CA PHE A 265 -21.15 28.29 22.46
C PHE A 265 -20.19 29.46 22.26
N THR A 266 -18.89 29.17 22.34
CA THR A 266 -17.82 30.17 22.14
C THR A 266 -16.82 29.75 21.08
N LYS A 267 -16.74 28.46 20.77
CA LYS A 267 -15.80 27.88 19.82
C LYS A 267 -16.51 27.43 18.56
N ALA A 268 -15.83 27.60 17.43
CA ALA A 268 -16.30 27.05 16.17
C ALA A 268 -16.30 25.52 16.22
N LEU A 269 -17.36 24.90 15.72
CA LEU A 269 -17.47 23.44 15.61
C LEU A 269 -17.54 23.06 14.13
N ILE A 270 -16.73 22.07 13.75
CA ILE A 270 -16.60 21.59 12.38
C ILE A 270 -16.64 20.06 12.35
N PHE A 271 -16.84 19.49 11.16
CA PHE A 271 -16.78 18.06 10.93
C PHE A 271 -15.51 17.43 11.52
N GLY A 272 -15.66 16.28 12.19
CA GLY A 272 -14.59 15.54 12.86
C GLY A 272 -14.28 16.03 14.28
N ALA A 273 -14.77 17.18 14.71
CA ALA A 273 -14.57 17.66 16.07
C ALA A 273 -15.18 16.69 17.09
N THR A 274 -14.49 16.48 18.21
CA THR A 274 -15.01 15.69 19.34
C THR A 274 -14.99 16.53 20.60
N SER A 275 -16.15 16.92 21.12
CA SER A 275 -16.26 17.70 22.35
C SER A 275 -17.65 17.62 22.98
N ILE A 276 -17.76 18.06 24.23
CA ILE A 276 -19.06 18.17 24.91
C ILE A 276 -19.95 19.23 24.24
N ASP A 277 -19.36 20.29 23.68
CA ASP A 277 -20.09 21.32 22.92
C ASP A 277 -20.82 20.71 21.73
N VAL A 278 -20.22 19.70 21.06
CA VAL A 278 -20.92 18.98 19.99
C VAL A 278 -22.14 18.22 20.52
N LYS A 279 -22.04 17.62 21.71
CA LYS A 279 -23.19 16.97 22.34
C LYS A 279 -24.32 17.97 22.61
N TYR A 280 -23.99 19.16 23.13
CA TYR A 280 -24.98 20.23 23.34
C TYR A 280 -25.55 20.76 22.03
N LEU A 281 -24.73 20.89 20.99
CA LEU A 281 -25.19 21.22 19.64
C LEU A 281 -26.22 20.20 19.15
N GLN A 282 -25.94 18.90 19.29
CA GLN A 282 -26.87 17.84 18.89
C GLN A 282 -28.18 17.91 19.67
N ILE A 283 -28.16 18.24 20.96
CA ILE A 283 -29.38 18.45 21.78
C ILE A 283 -30.22 19.59 21.19
N VAL A 284 -29.62 20.75 20.90
CA VAL A 284 -30.33 21.89 20.30
C VAL A 284 -30.91 21.54 18.94
N LEU A 285 -30.14 20.85 18.10
CA LEU A 285 -30.58 20.43 16.77
C LEU A 285 -31.74 19.43 16.83
N ASN A 286 -31.70 18.48 17.75
CA ASN A 286 -32.74 17.48 17.98
C ASN A 286 -34.04 18.05 18.57
N ALA A 287 -34.02 19.27 19.13
CA ALA A 287 -35.21 19.91 19.68
C ALA A 287 -36.26 20.29 18.62
N SER A 288 -35.90 20.26 17.32
CA SER A 288 -36.79 20.57 16.20
C SER A 288 -36.74 19.46 15.14
N GLY A 289 -37.91 19.02 14.67
CA GLY A 289 -38.01 17.97 13.65
C GLY A 289 -37.28 18.30 12.35
N ASP A 290 -37.29 19.58 11.96
CA ASP A 290 -36.62 20.06 10.74
C ASP A 290 -35.09 20.00 10.83
N THR A 291 -34.55 19.99 12.05
CA THR A 291 -33.12 20.10 12.32
C THR A 291 -32.56 18.87 13.03
N MET A 292 -33.36 17.82 13.24
CA MET A 292 -32.94 16.65 14.01
C MET A 292 -31.70 15.99 13.38
N VAL A 293 -30.79 15.49 14.22
CA VAL A 293 -29.54 14.85 13.80
C VAL A 293 -29.81 13.44 13.28
N ALA A 294 -30.64 12.67 13.98
CA ALA A 294 -31.04 11.32 13.57
C ALA A 294 -32.39 10.94 14.20
N LYS A 295 -33.13 10.04 13.54
CA LYS A 295 -34.37 9.45 14.10
C LYS A 295 -34.06 8.47 15.22
N ASP A 296 -32.95 7.73 15.10
CA ASP A 296 -32.50 6.70 16.01
C ASP A 296 -30.97 6.51 15.97
N GLY A 297 -30.46 5.73 16.94
CA GLY A 297 -29.04 5.43 17.08
C GLY A 297 -28.19 6.60 17.59
N THR A 298 -26.87 6.52 17.40
CA THR A 298 -25.93 7.55 17.86
C THR A 298 -26.26 8.91 17.23
N GLY A 299 -26.40 9.93 18.07
CA GLY A 299 -26.75 11.29 17.68
C GLY A 299 -28.25 11.61 17.68
N SER A 300 -29.13 10.61 17.84
CA SER A 300 -30.58 10.88 17.99
C SER A 300 -30.89 11.52 19.34
N ALA A 301 -32.11 12.04 19.50
CA ALA A 301 -32.58 12.59 20.77
C ALA A 301 -32.38 11.58 21.92
N GLY A 302 -31.73 12.01 23.01
CA GLY A 302 -31.40 11.17 24.17
C GLY A 302 -30.22 10.20 23.95
N LYS A 303 -29.62 10.17 22.76
CA LYS A 303 -28.44 9.37 22.39
C LYS A 303 -27.36 10.24 21.75
N GLU A 304 -27.29 11.52 22.13
CA GLU A 304 -26.33 12.46 21.59
C GLU A 304 -24.89 12.05 21.93
N SER A 305 -24.01 12.31 20.98
CA SER A 305 -22.59 11.96 21.03
C SER A 305 -21.74 13.22 21.07
N THR A 306 -20.48 13.07 21.46
CA THR A 306 -19.49 14.15 21.40
C THR A 306 -18.90 14.33 19.99
N LEU A 307 -19.24 13.48 19.02
CA LEU A 307 -18.64 13.47 17.69
C LEU A 307 -19.43 14.31 16.70
N PHE A 308 -18.76 15.27 16.05
CA PHE A 308 -19.34 16.06 14.96
C PHE A 308 -19.19 15.26 13.67
N GLY A 309 -20.04 14.25 13.51
CA GLY A 309 -20.08 13.41 12.34
C GLY A 309 -20.94 14.00 11.22
N ALA A 310 -21.02 13.24 10.13
CA ALA A 310 -21.83 13.53 8.94
C ALA A 310 -23.27 13.99 9.27
N ARG A 311 -23.96 13.24 10.15
CA ARG A 311 -25.34 13.53 10.55
C ARG A 311 -25.48 14.87 11.27
N THR A 312 -24.50 15.24 12.11
CA THR A 312 -24.49 16.54 12.82
C THR A 312 -24.27 17.68 11.84
N GLN A 313 -23.35 17.50 10.88
CA GLN A 313 -23.11 18.51 9.84
C GLN A 313 -24.36 18.82 9.02
N GLN A 314 -25.10 17.77 8.63
CA GLN A 314 -26.37 17.92 7.91
C GLN A 314 -27.43 18.65 8.74
N ALA A 315 -27.55 18.30 10.01
CA ALA A 315 -28.45 18.98 10.93
C ALA A 315 -28.09 20.47 11.12
N VAL A 316 -26.80 20.80 11.19
CA VAL A 316 -26.33 22.20 11.22
C VAL A 316 -26.73 22.94 9.95
N ILE A 317 -26.67 22.31 8.78
CA ILE A 317 -27.06 22.95 7.52
C ILE A 317 -28.55 23.27 7.51
N ARG A 318 -29.39 22.29 7.86
CA ARG A 318 -30.83 22.51 7.99
C ARG A 318 -31.13 23.62 9.00
N PHE A 319 -30.39 23.68 10.10
CA PHE A 319 -30.49 24.76 11.07
C PHE A 319 -30.11 26.13 10.48
N GLN A 320 -29.00 26.20 9.75
CA GLN A 320 -28.54 27.42 9.10
C GLN A 320 -29.54 27.95 8.06
N GLU A 321 -30.13 27.05 7.29
CA GLU A 321 -31.14 27.39 6.27
C GLU A 321 -32.48 27.75 6.90
N LYS A 322 -32.89 27.06 7.96
CA LYS A 322 -34.08 27.41 8.77
C LYS A 322 -33.99 28.83 9.34
N TYR A 323 -32.79 29.25 9.75
CA TYR A 323 -32.52 30.61 10.25
C TYR A 323 -31.70 31.45 9.26
N ALA A 324 -31.88 31.24 7.94
CA ALA A 324 -31.05 31.85 6.90
C ALA A 324 -30.95 33.38 6.97
N LYS A 325 -32.05 34.05 7.34
CA LYS A 325 -32.10 35.52 7.48
C LYS A 325 -31.16 36.04 8.56
N GLU A 326 -30.91 35.26 9.61
CA GLU A 326 -30.10 35.63 10.76
C GLU A 326 -28.67 35.08 10.65
N ILE A 327 -28.49 33.94 9.99
CA ILE A 327 -27.19 33.25 9.93
C ILE A 327 -26.46 33.47 8.61
N LEU A 328 -27.15 33.36 7.47
CA LEU A 328 -26.54 33.28 6.14
C LEU A 328 -26.60 34.61 5.38
N ALA A 329 -27.76 35.25 5.35
CA ALA A 329 -27.97 36.51 4.64
C ALA A 329 -27.02 37.66 5.08
N PRO A 330 -26.73 37.85 6.40
CA PRO A 330 -25.84 38.92 6.84
C PRO A 330 -24.39 38.77 6.36
N ILE A 331 -24.00 37.55 5.97
CA ILE A 331 -22.65 37.23 5.49
C ILE A 331 -22.65 36.86 4.00
N GLY A 332 -23.74 37.15 3.28
CA GLY A 332 -23.84 36.96 1.83
C GLY A 332 -23.87 35.50 1.38
N LEU A 333 -24.24 34.56 2.26
CA LEU A 333 -24.34 33.15 1.91
C LEU A 333 -25.76 32.77 1.50
N GLY A 334 -25.87 31.98 0.43
CA GLY A 334 -27.15 31.46 -0.08
C GLY A 334 -27.54 30.08 0.43
N ALA A 335 -26.61 29.35 1.08
CA ALA A 335 -26.81 27.98 1.54
C ALA A 335 -26.05 27.70 2.84
N GLY A 336 -26.50 26.69 3.59
CA GLY A 336 -25.84 26.26 4.82
C GLY A 336 -24.43 25.72 4.56
N THR A 337 -23.48 26.04 5.44
CA THR A 337 -22.07 25.60 5.34
C THR A 337 -21.77 24.33 6.12
N GLY A 338 -22.62 23.98 7.10
CA GLY A 338 -22.40 22.87 8.02
C GLY A 338 -21.28 23.10 9.02
N LYS A 339 -20.76 24.33 9.09
CA LYS A 339 -19.79 24.77 10.09
C LYS A 339 -20.51 25.64 11.09
N VAL A 340 -20.33 25.39 12.37
CA VAL A 340 -20.85 26.24 13.44
C VAL A 340 -19.86 27.40 13.61
N GLY A 341 -20.01 28.43 12.77
CA GLY A 341 -19.23 29.66 12.82
C GLY A 341 -19.92 30.76 13.63
N PRO A 342 -19.36 31.99 13.70
CA PRO A 342 -19.84 33.07 14.56
C PRO A 342 -21.35 33.36 14.45
N SER A 343 -21.90 33.47 13.24
CA SER A 343 -23.34 33.74 13.05
C SER A 343 -24.23 32.58 13.52
N THR A 344 -23.78 31.33 13.34
CA THR A 344 -24.50 30.15 13.84
C THR A 344 -24.42 30.07 15.36
N ILE A 345 -23.25 30.35 15.95
CA ILE A 345 -23.03 30.42 17.39
C ILE A 345 -23.96 31.46 18.02
N ALA A 346 -24.02 32.67 17.44
CA ALA A 346 -24.89 33.73 17.91
C ALA A 346 -26.36 33.26 17.98
N LYS A 347 -26.86 32.64 16.90
CA LYS A 347 -28.23 32.12 16.88
C LYS A 347 -28.46 30.99 17.89
N LEU A 348 -27.53 30.05 18.02
CA LEU A 348 -27.61 28.97 19.01
C LEU A 348 -27.70 29.55 20.44
N ASN A 349 -26.86 30.52 20.76
CA ASN A 349 -26.86 31.19 22.06
C ASN A 349 -28.17 31.95 22.32
N THR A 350 -28.73 32.64 21.32
CA THR A 350 -30.06 33.26 21.45
C THR A 350 -31.14 32.24 21.78
N LEU A 351 -31.12 31.04 21.16
CA LEU A 351 -32.07 29.98 21.44
C LEU A 351 -31.90 29.35 22.85
N LEU A 352 -30.69 29.47 23.42
CA LEU A 352 -30.39 29.09 24.81
C LEU A 352 -30.70 30.21 25.82
N GLY A 353 -31.17 31.38 25.37
CA GLY A 353 -31.40 32.54 26.22
C GLY A 353 -30.10 33.15 26.78
N LYS A 354 -29.06 33.19 25.96
CA LYS A 354 -27.73 33.73 26.29
C LYS A 354 -27.45 35.08 25.68
#